data_AF-A0A1M7MJE2-F1
#
_entry.id   AF-A0A1M7MJE2-F1
#
_cell.length_a   1.000
_cell.length_b   1.000
_cell.length_c   1.000
_cell.angle_alpha   90.00
_cell.angle_beta   90.00
_cell.angle_gamma   90.00
#
_symmetry.space_group_name_H-M   'P 1'
#
loop_
_entity.id
_entity.type
_entity.pdbx_description
1 polymer ?
#
loop_
_entity_poly.entity_id
_entity_poly.type
_entity_poly.pdbx_seq_one_letter_code
_entity_poly.pdbx_strand_id
1 'polypeptide(L)' 'MITILFIVELTTTGYSAYAKDFDIYPVGTTAKSMEQLRTNLLHATNLYLQDHGEGAVKKPNI' A
#
# COMPACT_ATOMS: atom_id res chain seq x y z
N MET A 1 16.11 0.27 5.44
CA MET A 1 14.72 0.77 5.52
C MET A 1 14.15 0.68 4.11
N ILE A 2 13.07 -0.08 3.90
CA ILE A 2 12.48 -0.29 2.57
C ILE A 2 11.53 0.88 2.30
N THR A 3 11.57 1.43 1.08
CA THR A 3 10.67 2.50 0.65
C THR A 3 9.93 2.02 -0.59
N ILE A 4 8.60 1.94 -0.50
CA ILE A 4 7.72 1.58 -1.61
C ILE A 4 6.91 2.83 -1.96
N LEU A 5 6.99 3.27 -3.21
CA LEU A 5 6.22 4.39 -3.73
C LEU A 5 4.88 3.89 -4.23
N PHE A 6 3.79 4.54 -3.82
CA PHE A 6 2.45 4.24 -4.29
C PHE A 6 1.93 5.40 -5.14
N ILE A 7 1.34 5.07 -6.28
CA ILE A 7 0.54 5.99 -7.09
C ILE A 7 -0.89 5.93 -6.54
N VAL A 8 -1.47 7.09 -6.25
CA VAL A 8 -2.85 7.22 -5.77
C VAL A 8 -3.68 7.94 -6.82
N GLU A 9 -4.82 7.38 -7.16
CA GLU A 9 -5.77 7.95 -8.12
C GLU A 9 -7.08 8.28 -7.39
N LEU A 10 -7.59 9.49 -7.64
CA LEU A 10 -8.93 9.88 -7.20
C LEU A 10 -9.94 9.40 -8.26
N THR A 11 -10.97 8.70 -7.80
CA THR A 11 -12.06 8.17 -8.62
C THR A 11 -13.40 8.80 -8.21
N THR A 12 -14.47 8.53 -8.97
CA THR A 12 -15.82 9.00 -8.63
C THR A 12 -16.39 8.40 -7.33
N THR A 13 -15.86 7.26 -6.89
CA THR A 13 -16.36 6.50 -5.73
C THR A 13 -15.39 6.44 -4.54
N GLY A 14 -14.23 7.08 -4.64
CA GLY A 14 -13.17 7.01 -3.64
C GLY A 14 -11.78 7.06 -4.26
N TYR A 15 -10.87 6.26 -3.75
CA TYR A 15 -9.45 6.24 -4.15
C TYR A 15 -9.01 4.83 -4.51
N SER A 16 -8.14 4.73 -5.50
CA SER A 16 -7.32 3.54 -5.79
C SER A 16 -5.86 3.87 -5.54
N ALA A 17 -5.09 2.87 -5.12
CA ALA A 17 -3.64 2.99 -5.00
C ALA A 17 -2.94 1.69 -5.39
N TYR A 18 -1.79 1.81 -6.05
CA TYR A 18 -0.94 0.68 -6.46
C TYR A 18 0.54 1.08 -6.37
N ALA A 19 1.41 0.10 -6.15
CA ALA A 19 2.85 0.35 -6.11
C ALA A 19 3.35 0.81 -7.48
N LYS A 20 4.24 1.81 -7.50
CA LYS A 20 4.87 2.32 -8.73
C LYS A 20 5.67 1.23 -9.44
N ASP A 21 6.39 0.43 -8.67
CA ASP A 21 7.18 -0.71 -9.14
C ASP A 21 6.37 -2.01 -8.97
N PHE A 22 5.21 -2.07 -9.63
CA PHE A 22 4.21 -3.13 -9.42
C PHE A 22 4.74 -4.54 -9.74
N ASP A 23 5.69 -4.67 -10.65
CA ASP A 23 6.32 -5.95 -11.00
C ASP A 23 7.17 -6.52 -9.85
N ILE A 24 7.64 -5.67 -8.93
CA ILE A 24 8.45 -6.06 -7.76
C ILE A 24 7.56 -6.17 -6.51
N TYR A 25 6.63 -5.24 -6.36
CA TYR A 25 5.71 -5.17 -5.23
C TYR A 25 4.27 -5.13 -5.77
N PRO A 26 3.65 -6.27 -6.09
CA PRO A 26 2.30 -6.37 -6.67
C PRO A 26 1.21 -6.07 -5.62
N VAL A 27 1.28 -4.90 -5.00
CA VAL A 27 0.41 -4.45 -3.93
C VAL A 27 -0.45 -3.30 -4.45
N GLY A 28 -1.76 -3.45 -4.29
CA GLY A 28 -2.73 -2.40 -4.59
C GLY A 28 -3.99 -2.56 -3.76
N THR A 29 -4.72 -1.46 -3.55
CA THR A 29 -5.98 -1.46 -2.81
C THR A 29 -6.85 -0.27 -3.18
N THR A 30 -8.09 -0.27 -2.71
CA THR A 30 -9.05 0.82 -2.89
C THR A 30 -9.70 1.18 -1.57
N ALA A 31 -10.13 2.43 -1.40
CA ALA A 31 -10.90 2.85 -0.24
C ALA A 31 -11.74 4.12 -0.50
N LYS A 32 -12.76 4.36 0.34
CA LYS A 32 -13.59 5.58 0.24
C LYS A 32 -12.89 6.85 0.77
N SER A 33 -11.87 6.71 1.62
CA SER A 33 -11.13 7.84 2.21
C SER A 33 -9.63 7.56 2.21
N MET A 34 -8.81 8.62 2.23
CA MET A 34 -7.35 8.51 2.29
C MET A 34 -6.85 7.81 3.57
N GLU A 35 -7.55 7.99 4.69
CA GLU A 35 -7.20 7.34 5.96
C GLU A 35 -7.37 5.81 5.87
N GLN A 36 -8.51 5.37 5.32
CA GLN A 36 -8.77 3.95 5.09
C GLN A 36 -7.80 3.39 4.04
N LEU A 37 -7.50 4.16 2.98
CA LEU A 37 -6.55 3.77 1.94
C LEU A 37 -5.15 3.51 2.53
N ARG A 38 -4.66 4.41 3.39
CA ARG A 38 -3.37 4.25 4.08
C ARG A 38 -3.33 3.00 4.95
N THR A 39 -4.40 2.74 5.69
CA THR A 39 -4.51 1.54 6.54
C THR A 39 -4.50 0.27 5.69
N ASN A 40 -5.27 0.26 4.60
CA ASN A 40 -5.33 -0.87 3.67
C ASN A 40 -3.97 -1.12 3.00
N LEU A 41 -3.29 -0.06 2.55
CA LEU A 41 -1.97 -0.16 1.92
C LEU A 41 -0.93 -0.75 2.87
N LEU A 42 -0.89 -0.28 4.12
CA LEU A 42 0.04 -0.82 5.11
C LEU A 42 -0.23 -2.30 5.38
N HIS A 43 -1.50 -2.69 5.51
CA HIS A 43 -1.86 -4.08 5.74
C HIS A 43 -1.54 -4.97 4.54
N ALA A 44 -1.92 -4.56 3.33
CA ALA A 44 -1.63 -5.31 2.11
C ALA A 44 -0.12 -5.45 1.85
N THR A 45 0.64 -4.39 2.10
CA THR A 45 2.11 -4.42 2.02
C THR A 45 2.69 -5.41 3.04
N ASN A 46 2.25 -5.34 4.30
CA ASN A 46 2.74 -6.25 5.33
C ASN A 46 2.37 -7.71 5.05
N LEU A 47 1.19 -7.96 4.51
CA LEU A 47 0.76 -9.30 4.10
C LEU A 47 1.69 -9.84 3.00
N TYR A 48 1.96 -9.04 1.97
CA TYR A 48 2.88 -9.42 0.89
C TYR A 48 4.29 -9.71 1.41
N LEU A 49 4.85 -8.80 2.22
CA LEU A 49 6.20 -8.94 2.75
C LEU A 49 6.33 -10.18 3.66
N GLN A 50 5.33 -10.46 4.50
CA GLN A 50 5.33 -11.65 5.36
C GLN A 50 5.33 -12.94 4.53
N ASP A 51 4.57 -12.99 3.44
CA ASP A 51 4.52 -14.14 2.53
C ASP A 51 5.88 -14.37 1.83
N HIS A 52 6.61 -13.29 1.56
CA HIS A 52 7.92 -13.32 0.89
C HIS A 52 9.12 -13.41 1.85
N GLY A 53 8.87 -13.58 3.15
CA GLY A 53 9.92 -13.69 4.18
C GLY A 53 10.62 -12.36 4.51
N GLU A 54 10.05 -11.23 4.09
CA GLU A 54 10.53 -9.88 4.39
C GLU A 54 9.93 -9.35 5.70
N GLY A 55 10.71 -8.52 6.41
CA GLY A 55 10.29 -7.95 7.70
C GLY A 55 9.12 -6.97 7.57
N ALA A 56 8.20 -6.97 8.54
CA ALA A 56 7.02 -6.11 8.52
C ALA A 56 7.36 -4.61 8.55
N VAL A 57 6.69 -3.83 7.72
CA VAL A 57 6.71 -2.36 7.73
C VAL A 57 5.88 -1.88 8.92
N LYS A 58 6.53 -1.18 9.85
CA LYS A 58 5.84 -0.49 10.96
C LYS A 58 5.23 0.81 10.46
N LYS A 59 4.13 1.24 11.09
CA LYS A 59 3.39 2.46 10.72
C LYS A 59 4.36 3.63 10.43
N PRO A 60 4.22 4.34 9.31
CA PRO A 60 5.06 5.49 9.06
C PRO A 60 4.76 6.56 10.11
N ASN A 61 5.82 7.02 10.81
CA ASN A 61 5.78 8.21 11.64
C ASN A 61 5.63 9.41 10.70
N ILE A 62 4.40 9.91 10.57
CA ILE A 62 4.09 11.19 9.93
C ILE A 62 3.23 11.96 10.92
#